data_AF-A0A954RBA3-F1
#
_entry.id   AF-A0A954RBA3-F1
#
_cell.length_a   1.000
_cell.length_b   1.000
_cell.length_c   1.000
_cell.angle_alpha   90.00
_cell.angle_beta   90.00
_cell.angle_gamma   90.00
#
_symmetry.space_group_name_H-M   'P 1'
#
loop_
_entity.id
_entity.type
_entity.pdbx_description
1 polymer ?
#
loop_
_entity_poly.entity_id
_entity_poly.type
_entity_poly.pdbx_seq_one_letter_code
_entity_poly.pdbx_strand_id
1 'polypeptide(L)'
;FTISNEMSSHDIEGDNPLYLPQDKVYNQYCGLGTWITLADAMPPRGETGISLEIERAGSVVFEGTTSVAQMARTFEDLIGWLGRDNSFPTGAFLLTGTGIVPDSDFTLERGDIVRISIEGVGTLVNPIVQG
;
A
#
# COMPACT_ATOMS: atom_id res chain seq x y z
N PHE A 1 -9.53 -8.89 3.30
CA PHE A 1 -8.60 -7.77 3.56
C PHE A 1 -7.21 -8.31 3.74
N THR A 2 -6.21 -7.63 3.19
CA THR A 2 -4.78 -7.97 3.31
C THR A 2 -4.00 -6.66 3.30
N ILE A 3 -2.72 -6.71 3.61
CA ILE A 3 -1.80 -5.58 3.49
C ILE A 3 -1.19 -5.60 2.09
N SER A 4 -1.02 -4.41 1.51
CA SER A 4 -0.29 -4.21 0.27
C SER A 4 0.81 -3.20 0.48
N ASN A 5 1.98 -3.48 -0.06
CA ASN A 5 3.04 -2.51 -0.28
C ASN A 5 3.08 -2.19 -1.77
N GLU A 6 2.49 -1.06 -2.17
CA GLU A 6 2.43 -0.58 -3.55
C GLU A 6 3.57 0.42 -3.80
N MET A 7 4.65 -0.08 -4.37
CA MET A 7 5.85 0.73 -4.61
C MET A 7 5.62 1.68 -5.79
N SER A 8 6.15 2.89 -5.68
CA SER A 8 6.05 3.94 -6.70
C SER A 8 7.41 4.61 -6.89
N SER A 9 7.81 4.76 -8.14
CA SER A 9 8.89 5.62 -8.64
C SER A 9 8.37 7.05 -8.91
N HIS A 10 8.28 7.85 -7.84
CA HIS A 10 7.75 9.21 -7.91
C HIS A 10 8.54 10.16 -8.83
N ASP A 11 9.81 9.85 -9.13
CA ASP A 11 10.60 10.56 -10.14
C ASP A 11 10.05 10.34 -11.55
N ILE A 12 9.62 9.12 -11.88
CA ILE A 12 8.97 8.77 -13.15
C ILE A 12 7.57 9.39 -13.22
N GLU A 13 6.78 9.24 -12.16
CA GLU A 13 5.42 9.83 -12.08
C GLU A 13 5.46 11.36 -12.21
N GLY A 14 6.41 12.00 -11.51
CA GLY A 14 6.56 13.45 -11.46
C GLY A 14 7.03 14.09 -12.77
N ASP A 15 7.73 13.35 -13.63
CA ASP A 15 8.16 13.85 -14.94
C ASP A 15 6.99 13.95 -15.94
N ASN A 16 6.14 12.91 -16.00
CA ASN A 16 4.98 12.93 -16.89
C ASN A 16 3.87 11.97 -16.39
N PRO A 17 2.60 12.44 -16.27
CA PRO A 17 1.49 11.57 -15.86
C PRO A 17 1.24 10.39 -16.83
N LEU A 18 1.72 10.47 -18.07
CA LEU A 18 1.64 9.34 -19.02
C LEU A 18 2.55 8.16 -18.60
N TYR A 19 3.51 8.36 -17.70
CA TYR A 19 4.40 7.31 -17.21
C TYR A 19 3.87 6.58 -15.98
N LEU A 20 2.68 6.93 -15.49
CA LEU A 20 2.04 6.24 -14.36
C LEU A 20 2.02 4.70 -14.51
N PRO A 21 1.77 4.10 -15.70
CA PRO A 21 1.87 2.65 -15.84
C PRO A 21 3.28 2.09 -15.61
N GLN A 22 4.34 2.83 -15.98
CA GLN A 22 5.72 2.41 -15.78
C GLN A 22 6.17 2.57 -14.32
N ASP A 23 5.72 3.65 -13.68
CA ASP A 23 5.87 3.89 -12.24
C ASP A 23 5.20 2.81 -11.39
N LYS A 24 4.09 2.22 -11.87
CA LYS A 24 3.28 1.26 -11.11
C LYS A 24 3.37 -0.18 -11.56
N VAL A 25 4.11 -0.51 -12.63
CA VAL A 25 4.17 -1.88 -13.14
C VAL A 25 5.60 -2.24 -13.55
N TYR A 26 6.32 -2.84 -12.61
CA TYR A 26 7.65 -3.39 -12.80
C TYR A 26 7.89 -4.62 -11.91
N ASN A 27 9.00 -5.33 -12.08
CA ASN A 27 9.27 -6.53 -11.29
C ASN A 27 9.31 -6.20 -9.79
N GLN A 28 8.55 -6.95 -8.97
CA GLN A 28 8.52 -6.82 -7.51
C GLN A 28 7.98 -5.49 -6.96
N TYR A 29 7.23 -4.73 -7.76
CA TYR A 29 6.62 -3.46 -7.32
C TYR A 29 5.54 -3.62 -6.24
N CYS A 30 4.91 -4.80 -6.11
CA CYS A 30 3.78 -5.00 -5.22
C CYS A 30 3.98 -6.22 -4.32
N GLY A 31 4.06 -5.98 -3.02
CA GLY A 31 4.00 -7.01 -1.98
C GLY A 31 2.59 -7.14 -1.42
N LEU A 32 2.05 -8.35 -1.35
CA LEU A 32 0.73 -8.63 -0.76
C LEU A 32 0.84 -9.69 0.33
N GLY A 33 0.23 -9.46 1.49
CA GLY A 33 0.17 -10.44 2.56
C GLY A 33 -0.11 -9.83 3.94
N THR A 34 0.20 -10.51 5.04
CA THR A 34 0.78 -11.87 5.19
C THR A 34 -0.22 -13.01 4.95
N TRP A 35 -1.51 -12.72 5.04
CA TRP A 35 -2.66 -13.59 4.78
C TRP A 35 -3.89 -12.72 4.48
N ILE A 36 -5.02 -13.36 4.17
CA ILE A 36 -6.29 -12.67 3.93
C ILE A 36 -7.18 -12.80 5.18
N THR A 37 -7.48 -11.68 5.83
CA THR A 37 -8.54 -11.58 6.85
C THR A 37 -9.90 -11.49 6.17
N LEU A 38 -10.84 -12.35 6.58
CA LEU A 38 -12.22 -12.31 6.08
C LEU A 38 -12.94 -11.04 6.57
N ALA A 39 -13.93 -10.56 5.82
CA ALA A 39 -14.58 -9.28 6.09
C ALA A 39 -15.32 -9.23 7.44
N ASP A 40 -15.86 -10.37 7.89
CA ASP A 40 -16.53 -10.54 9.18
C ASP A 40 -15.57 -10.51 10.38
N ALA A 41 -14.29 -10.78 10.16
CA ALA A 41 -13.25 -10.74 11.16
C ALA A 41 -12.52 -9.38 11.25
N MET A 42 -12.81 -8.44 10.34
CA MET A 42 -12.19 -7.12 10.39
C MET A 42 -12.80 -6.24 11.49
N PRO A 43 -11.98 -5.43 12.17
CA PRO A 43 -12.50 -4.41 13.08
C PRO A 43 -13.33 -3.36 12.33
N PRO A 44 -14.18 -2.60 13.04
CA PRO A 44 -14.87 -1.45 12.48
C PRO A 44 -13.88 -0.44 11.88
N ARG A 45 -14.30 0.32 10.86
CA ARG A 45 -13.46 1.31 10.17
C ARG A 45 -12.79 2.32 11.11
N GLY A 46 -13.48 2.74 12.17
CA GLY A 46 -12.96 3.67 13.17
C GLY A 46 -11.84 3.11 14.05
N GLU A 47 -11.69 1.79 14.07
CA GLU A 47 -10.71 1.05 14.86
C GLU A 47 -9.63 0.39 13.99
N THR A 48 -9.70 0.59 12.67
CA THR A 48 -8.71 0.06 11.73
C THR A 48 -7.63 1.10 11.49
N GLY A 49 -6.55 1.02 12.25
CA GLY A 49 -5.34 1.81 12.04
C GLY A 49 -4.46 1.23 10.92
N ILE A 50 -3.51 2.04 10.48
CA ILE A 50 -2.46 1.66 9.53
C ILE A 50 -1.18 2.34 10.00
N SER A 51 -0.08 1.59 10.10
CA SER A 51 1.25 2.15 10.36
C SER A 51 2.25 1.71 9.29
N LEU A 52 3.21 2.60 9.01
CA LEU A 52 4.33 2.38 8.11
C LEU A 52 5.62 2.76 8.84
N GLU A 53 6.57 1.85 8.89
CA GLU A 53 7.93 2.09 9.38
C GLU A 53 8.91 1.69 8.28
N ILE A 54 9.92 2.52 8.05
CA ILE A 54 11.04 2.21 7.15
C ILE A 54 12.32 2.26 7.97
N GLU A 55 13.02 1.13 8.00
CA GLU A 55 14.29 0.96 8.69
C GLU A 55 15.44 0.94 7.68
N ARG A 56 16.47 1.77 7.91
CA ARG A 56 17.72 1.80 7.15
C ARG A 56 18.89 1.54 8.10
N ALA A 57 19.66 0.51 7.81
CA ALA A 57 20.85 0.14 8.60
C ALA A 57 20.59 0.05 10.12
N GLY A 58 19.45 -0.50 10.53
CA GLY A 58 19.08 -0.67 11.95
C GLY A 58 18.43 0.55 12.61
N SER A 59 18.22 1.64 11.87
CA SER A 59 17.60 2.87 12.39
C SER A 59 16.32 3.19 11.62
N VAL A 60 15.27 3.62 12.33
CA VAL A 60 14.03 4.10 11.70
C VAL A 60 14.32 5.43 11.01
N VAL A 61 14.15 5.47 9.69
CA VAL A 61 14.34 6.68 8.85
C VAL A 61 13.02 7.32 8.45
N PHE A 62 11.92 6.60 8.55
CA PHE A 62 10.58 7.11 8.35
C PHE A 62 9.57 6.33 9.20
N GLU A 63 8.62 7.05 9.78
CA GLU A 63 7.48 6.48 10.49
C GLU A 63 6.23 7.32 10.17
N GLY A 64 5.11 6.64 9.92
CA GLY A 64 3.83 7.30 9.69
C GLY A 64 2.66 6.42 10.13
N THR A 65 1.57 7.06 10.50
CA THR A 65 0.33 6.39 10.90
C THR A 65 -0.88 7.06 10.26
N THR A 66 -1.89 6.27 9.92
CA THR A 66 -3.20 6.75 9.47
C THR A 66 -4.30 5.78 9.91
N SER A 67 -5.52 6.00 9.46
CA SER A 67 -6.67 5.12 9.73
C SER A 67 -7.59 5.04 8.52
N VAL A 68 -8.26 3.91 8.37
CA VAL A 68 -9.34 3.72 7.39
C VAL A 68 -10.48 4.74 7.56
N ALA A 69 -10.63 5.32 8.75
CA ALA A 69 -11.56 6.42 9.02
C ALA A 69 -11.22 7.72 8.27
N GLN A 70 -9.97 7.92 7.85
CA GLN A 70 -9.52 9.11 7.11
C GLN A 70 -9.77 9.01 5.60
N MET A 71 -10.19 7.83 5.09
CA MET A 71 -10.46 7.67 3.67
C MET A 71 -11.64 8.53 3.23
N ALA A 72 -11.44 9.37 2.20
CA ALA A 72 -12.50 10.17 1.61
C ALA A 72 -13.52 9.34 0.81
N ARG A 73 -13.12 8.16 0.31
CA ARG A 73 -13.99 7.25 -0.45
C ARG A 73 -14.25 5.96 0.33
N THR A 74 -15.46 5.43 0.21
CA THR A 74 -15.84 4.15 0.82
C THR A 74 -15.33 2.99 -0.01
N PHE A 75 -15.29 1.79 0.58
CA PHE A 75 -14.89 0.59 -0.17
C PHE A 75 -15.89 0.28 -1.29
N GLU A 76 -17.17 0.49 -1.03
CA GLU A 76 -18.26 0.27 -2.00
C GLU A 76 -18.15 1.20 -3.20
N ASP A 77 -17.76 2.48 -3.01
CA ASP A 77 -17.51 3.42 -4.12
C ASP A 77 -16.36 2.91 -4.99
N LEU A 78 -15.23 2.55 -4.39
CA LEU A 78 -14.05 2.08 -5.12
C LEU A 78 -14.32 0.76 -5.86
N ILE A 79 -15.04 -0.19 -5.24
CA ILE A 79 -15.47 -1.44 -5.87
C ILE A 79 -16.40 -1.15 -7.05
N GLY A 80 -17.32 -0.19 -6.90
CA GLY A 80 -18.22 0.25 -7.97
C GLY A 80 -17.49 0.82 -9.19
N TRP A 81 -16.38 1.54 -8.97
CA TRP A 81 -15.52 1.99 -10.06
C TRP A 81 -14.74 0.85 -10.71
N LEU A 82 -14.15 -0.04 -9.90
CA LEU A 82 -13.41 -1.20 -10.41
C LEU A 82 -14.28 -2.08 -11.31
N GLY A 83 -15.51 -2.39 -10.86
CA GLY A 83 -16.42 -3.28 -11.58
C GLY A 83 -17.16 -2.63 -12.75
N ARG A 84 -17.00 -1.32 -12.99
CA ARG A 84 -17.69 -0.64 -14.09
C ARG A 84 -17.10 -1.12 -15.41
N ASP A 85 -17.94 -1.77 -16.21
CA ASP A 85 -17.60 -2.34 -17.52
C ASP A 85 -16.44 -3.35 -17.50
N ASN A 86 -16.10 -3.89 -16.32
CA ASN A 86 -15.02 -4.86 -16.11
C ASN A 86 -15.52 -6.07 -15.30
N SER A 87 -15.02 -7.26 -15.61
CA SER A 87 -15.42 -8.52 -14.95
C SER A 87 -14.23 -9.22 -14.29
N PHE A 88 -14.43 -9.67 -13.05
CA PHE A 88 -13.41 -10.35 -12.23
C PHE A 88 -13.93 -11.71 -11.73
N PRO A 89 -14.09 -12.71 -12.60
CA PRO A 89 -14.74 -13.99 -12.26
C PRO A 89 -14.01 -14.79 -11.17
N THR A 90 -12.72 -14.54 -10.98
CA THR A 90 -11.86 -15.18 -9.98
C THR A 90 -11.50 -14.25 -8.82
N GLY A 91 -12.16 -13.09 -8.73
CA GLY A 91 -11.83 -12.03 -7.77
C GLY A 91 -10.66 -11.14 -8.22
N ALA A 92 -10.41 -10.11 -7.43
CA ALA A 92 -9.34 -9.15 -7.63
C ALA A 92 -8.81 -8.63 -6.27
N PHE A 93 -7.57 -8.19 -6.24
CA PHE A 93 -7.06 -7.33 -5.17
C PHE A 93 -7.22 -5.87 -5.61
N LEU A 94 -7.95 -5.10 -4.81
CA LEU A 94 -8.12 -3.66 -4.99
C LEU A 94 -7.28 -2.94 -3.94
N LEU A 95 -6.26 -2.22 -4.39
CA LEU A 95 -5.43 -1.38 -3.53
C LEU A 95 -6.14 -0.02 -3.39
N THR A 96 -6.46 0.37 -2.16
CA THR A 96 -7.40 1.47 -1.90
C THR A 96 -6.73 2.83 -1.70
N GLY A 97 -5.47 2.97 -2.13
CA GLY A 97 -4.62 4.14 -1.90
C GLY A 97 -3.96 4.17 -0.53
N THR A 98 -3.10 5.17 -0.31
CA THR A 98 -2.37 5.40 0.94
C THR A 98 -2.70 6.77 1.53
N GLY A 99 -2.72 6.85 2.86
CA GLY A 99 -2.76 8.12 3.61
C GLY A 99 -1.42 8.49 4.25
N ILE A 100 -0.37 7.71 3.98
CA ILE A 100 0.99 7.91 4.49
C ILE A 100 1.90 8.09 3.28
N VAL A 101 2.51 9.25 3.16
CA VAL A 101 3.39 9.63 2.05
C VAL A 101 4.64 10.29 2.65
N PRO A 102 5.84 9.72 2.46
CA PRO A 102 7.09 10.38 2.84
C PRO A 102 7.26 11.73 2.13
N ASP A 103 8.12 12.59 2.68
CA ASP A 103 8.48 13.86 2.03
C ASP A 103 9.13 13.62 0.67
N SER A 104 9.06 14.61 -0.23
CA SER A 104 9.49 14.48 -1.63
C SER A 104 10.98 14.20 -1.83
N ASP A 105 11.81 14.45 -0.82
CA ASP A 105 13.25 14.15 -0.81
C ASP A 105 13.57 12.73 -0.28
N PHE A 106 12.57 12.02 0.23
CA PHE A 106 12.72 10.65 0.69
C PHE A 106 12.68 9.67 -0.50
N THR A 107 13.65 8.76 -0.54
CA THR A 107 13.63 7.61 -1.43
C THR A 107 14.14 6.37 -0.72
N LEU A 108 13.64 5.21 -1.15
CA LEU A 108 14.07 3.93 -0.63
C LEU A 108 15.44 3.56 -1.17
N GLU A 109 16.27 2.97 -0.33
CA GLU A 109 17.58 2.47 -0.66
C GLU A 109 17.62 0.95 -0.58
N ARG A 110 18.54 0.34 -1.34
CA ARG A 110 18.80 -1.10 -1.21
C ARG A 110 19.15 -1.43 0.24
N GLY A 111 18.46 -2.43 0.78
CA GLY A 111 18.66 -2.90 2.15
C GLY A 111 17.74 -2.24 3.18
N ASP A 112 16.94 -1.25 2.80
CA ASP A 112 15.84 -0.79 3.65
C ASP A 112 14.87 -1.94 3.93
N ILE A 113 14.26 -1.97 5.11
CA ILE A 113 13.10 -2.83 5.36
C ILE A 113 11.87 -1.96 5.62
N VAL A 114 10.82 -2.25 4.85
CA VAL A 114 9.52 -1.61 4.95
C VAL A 114 8.60 -2.51 5.77
N ARG A 115 8.01 -1.97 6.85
CA ARG A 115 7.01 -2.64 7.68
C ARG A 115 5.69 -1.89 7.60
N ILE A 116 4.65 -2.56 7.12
CA ILE A 116 3.30 -2.01 7.09
C ILE A 116 2.43 -2.85 8.02
N SER A 117 1.79 -2.22 9.00
CA SER A 117 0.85 -2.91 9.90
C SER A 117 -0.55 -2.37 9.73
N ILE A 118 -1.54 -3.26 9.80
CA ILE A 118 -2.97 -2.91 9.76
C ILE A 118 -3.68 -3.70 10.86
N GLU A 119 -4.42 -3.01 11.73
CA GLU A 119 -5.24 -3.62 12.78
C GLU A 119 -6.22 -4.63 12.19
N GLY A 120 -6.31 -5.81 12.82
CA GLY A 120 -7.11 -6.93 12.33
C GLY A 120 -6.49 -7.75 11.19
N VAL A 121 -5.33 -7.34 10.66
CA VAL A 121 -4.60 -8.10 9.62
C VAL A 121 -3.26 -8.61 10.14
N GLY A 122 -2.35 -7.72 10.57
CA GLY A 122 -1.00 -8.10 10.99
C GLY A 122 0.05 -7.11 10.48
N THR A 123 1.26 -7.61 10.16
CA THR A 123 2.37 -6.79 9.65
C THR A 123 2.99 -7.46 8.41
N LEU A 124 3.06 -6.73 7.31
CA LEU A 124 3.80 -7.09 6.10
C LEU A 124 5.21 -6.49 6.18
N VAL A 125 6.24 -7.31 5.95
CA VAL A 125 7.64 -6.87 5.95
C VAL A 125 8.27 -7.16 4.60
N ASN A 126 8.82 -6.14 3.94
CA ASN A 126 9.50 -6.28 2.66
C ASN A 126 10.92 -5.71 2.74
N PRO A 127 11.97 -6.51 2.48
CA PRO A 127 13.31 -5.97 2.25
C PRO A 127 13.39 -5.36 0.85
N ILE A 128 14.00 -4.18 0.75
CA ILE A 128 14.20 -3.49 -0.52
C ILE A 128 15.44 -4.04 -1.23
N VAL A 129 15.23 -4.47 -2.46
CA VAL A 129 16.28 -4.84 -3.40
C VAL A 129 16.24 -3.89 -4.59
N GLN A 130 17.40 -3.65 -5.21
CA GLN A 130 17.51 -2.88 -6.44
C GLN A 130 17.98 -3.82 -7.55
N GLY A 131 17.14 -3.99 -8.57
CA GLY A 131 17.36 -4.91 -9.71
C GLY A 131 18.12 -4.31 -10.87
#